data_AF-A0A1F7GVF0-F1
#
_entry.id   AF-A0A1F7GVF0-F1
#
_cell.length_a   1.000
_cell.length_b   1.000
_cell.length_c   1.000
_cell.angle_alpha   90.00
_cell.angle_beta   90.00
_cell.angle_gamma   90.00
#
_symmetry.space_group_name_H-M   'P 1'
#
loop_
_entity.id
_entity.type
_entity.pdbx_description
1 polymer ?
#
loop_
_entity_poly.entity_id
_entity_poly.type
_entity_poly.pdbx_seq_one_letter_code
_entity_poly.pdbx_strand_id
1 'polypeptide(L)'
;MLLSDKDIRRNIKQKNIIIKPIPDFSTQLGPCSLDLRLGTNFRVFEYTVTPYIDIQKGVPSELTRPIKIPNNVPFTVQPGELVLASTAEWIELPDNIAARLEGRSSLGRIGIIVHATAQLIPPGWRGNLVLELSNIARLPVALYPGMRVCALSFEEMTSNAETPYYKNKMAKYVNQKGSVASKIDKKDLS
;
A
#
# COMPACT_ATOMS: atom_id res chain seq x y z
N MET A 1 7.48 6.92 -18.62
CA MET A 1 6.40 7.84 -19.04
C MET A 1 5.16 7.55 -18.20
N LEU A 2 4.39 8.56 -17.77
CA LEU A 2 3.18 8.35 -16.95
C LEU A 2 2.00 7.89 -17.82
N LEU A 3 1.29 6.84 -17.41
CA LEU A 3 0.12 6.32 -18.14
C LEU A 3 -1.12 7.21 -17.95
N SER A 4 -1.81 7.48 -19.06
CA SER A 4 -3.12 8.13 -19.07
C SER A 4 -4.24 7.20 -18.60
N ASP A 5 -5.39 7.76 -18.26
CA ASP A 5 -6.63 7.02 -17.98
C ASP A 5 -6.97 5.96 -19.05
N LYS A 6 -6.82 6.31 -20.32
CA LYS A 6 -7.02 5.42 -21.47
C LYS A 6 -6.04 4.25 -21.45
N ASP A 7 -4.77 4.53 -21.17
CA ASP A 7 -3.72 3.52 -21.14
C ASP A 7 -3.81 2.61 -19.91
N ILE A 8 -4.15 3.16 -18.75
CA ILE A 8 -4.44 2.38 -17.53
C ILE A 8 -5.59 1.42 -17.82
N ARG A 9 -6.70 1.93 -18.36
CA ARG A 9 -7.87 1.11 -18.71
C ARG A 9 -7.51 0.03 -19.73
N ARG A 10 -6.73 0.37 -20.76
CA ARG A 10 -6.27 -0.57 -21.80
C ARG A 10 -5.44 -1.69 -21.19
N ASN A 11 -4.43 -1.36 -20.38
CA ASN A 11 -3.54 -2.33 -19.74
C ASN A 11 -4.29 -3.27 -18.80
N ILE A 12 -5.28 -2.77 -18.05
CA ILE A 12 -6.12 -3.61 -17.18
C ILE A 12 -7.03 -4.53 -18.00
N LYS A 13 -7.69 -4.02 -19.05
CA LYS A 13 -8.53 -4.83 -19.93
C LYS A 13 -7.76 -5.94 -20.66
N GLN A 14 -6.52 -5.64 -21.07
CA GLN A 14 -5.62 -6.60 -21.70
C GLN A 14 -4.93 -7.54 -20.70
N LYS A 15 -5.17 -7.37 -19.39
CA LYS A 15 -4.57 -8.15 -18.30
C LYS A 15 -3.03 -8.02 -18.21
N ASN A 16 -2.46 -6.96 -18.77
CA ASN A 16 -1.05 -6.60 -18.54
C ASN A 16 -0.84 -6.15 -17.09
N ILE A 17 -1.78 -5.34 -16.59
CA ILE A 17 -1.89 -4.97 -15.18
C ILE A 17 -3.09 -5.72 -14.62
N ILE A 18 -2.91 -6.48 -13.54
CA ILE A 18 -3.99 -7.22 -12.90
C ILE A 18 -4.40 -6.51 -11.63
N ILE A 19 -5.68 -6.18 -11.50
CA ILE A 19 -6.26 -5.63 -10.27
C ILE A 19 -7.49 -6.45 -9.91
N LYS A 20 -7.51 -6.99 -8.69
CA LYS A 20 -8.56 -7.86 -8.19
C LYS A 20 -9.09 -7.33 -6.85
N PRO A 21 -10.40 -7.05 -6.71
CA PRO A 21 -11.43 -7.14 -7.75
C PRO A 21 -11.22 -6.12 -8.89
N ILE A 22 -11.87 -6.34 -10.03
CA ILE A 22 -11.80 -5.42 -11.17
C ILE A 22 -12.31 -4.04 -10.71
N PRO A 23 -11.57 -2.95 -10.98
CA PRO A 23 -11.98 -1.61 -10.58
C PRO A 23 -13.25 -1.14 -11.29
N ASP A 24 -14.08 -0.36 -10.59
CA ASP A 24 -15.13 0.41 -11.24
C ASP A 24 -14.51 1.67 -11.87
N PHE A 25 -14.31 1.63 -13.20
CA PHE A 25 -13.70 2.73 -13.94
C PHE A 25 -14.52 4.02 -13.94
N SER A 26 -15.81 3.99 -13.55
CA SER A 26 -16.62 5.20 -13.45
C SER A 26 -16.32 6.02 -12.19
N THR A 27 -15.80 5.38 -11.14
CA THR A 27 -15.57 6.01 -9.84
C THR A 27 -14.11 5.98 -9.40
N GLN A 28 -13.32 5.00 -9.87
CA GLN A 28 -11.93 4.81 -9.45
C GLN A 28 -10.91 5.34 -10.46
N LEU A 29 -11.25 5.51 -11.74
CA LEU A 29 -10.29 5.95 -12.74
C LEU A 29 -10.24 7.48 -12.82
N GLY A 30 -9.10 8.05 -12.45
CA GLY A 30 -8.76 9.45 -12.69
C GLY A 30 -8.00 9.65 -14.00
N PRO A 31 -7.64 10.91 -14.35
CA PRO A 31 -6.99 11.24 -15.63
C PRO A 31 -5.65 10.54 -15.90
N CYS A 32 -4.90 10.20 -14.84
CA CYS A 32 -3.60 9.53 -14.91
C CYS A 32 -3.35 8.63 -13.69
N SER A 33 -4.43 8.25 -12.99
CA SER A 33 -4.34 7.46 -11.77
C SER A 33 -5.54 6.56 -11.59
N LEU A 34 -5.39 5.56 -10.73
CA LEU A 34 -6.46 4.66 -10.33
C LEU A 34 -6.59 4.64 -8.81
N ASP A 35 -7.70 5.13 -8.28
CA ASP A 35 -8.02 5.07 -6.85
C ASP A 35 -8.17 3.63 -6.38
N LEU A 36 -7.56 3.30 -5.26
CA LEU A 36 -7.71 2.03 -4.54
C LEU A 36 -8.51 2.23 -3.26
N ARG A 37 -9.09 1.14 -2.77
CA ARG A 37 -9.95 1.16 -1.59
C ARG A 37 -9.21 0.62 -0.37
N LEU A 38 -9.61 1.11 0.81
CA LEU A 38 -9.15 0.60 2.08
C LEU A 38 -9.71 -0.81 2.32
N GLY A 39 -8.85 -1.77 2.63
CA GLY A 39 -9.22 -3.12 3.01
C GLY A 39 -9.69 -3.21 4.47
N THR A 40 -10.01 -4.42 4.91
CA THR A 40 -10.46 -4.69 6.29
C THR A 40 -9.33 -5.06 7.24
N ASN A 41 -8.11 -5.31 6.74
CA ASN A 41 -6.98 -5.77 7.55
C ASN A 41 -6.13 -4.58 7.96
N PHE A 42 -5.94 -4.44 9.27
CA PHE A 42 -5.09 -3.43 9.90
C PHE A 42 -4.09 -4.11 10.84
N ARG A 43 -3.00 -3.42 11.19
CA ARG A 43 -2.17 -3.73 12.34
C ARG A 43 -1.92 -2.47 13.16
N VAL A 44 -2.06 -2.60 14.47
CA VAL A 44 -1.77 -1.55 15.44
C VAL A 44 -0.48 -1.87 16.18
N PHE A 45 0.23 -0.83 16.64
CA PHE A 45 1.49 -0.95 17.35
C PHE A 45 1.26 -1.15 18.85
N GLU A 46 2.07 -2.02 19.46
CA GLU A 46 2.08 -2.30 20.90
C GLU A 46 3.32 -1.65 21.53
N TYR A 47 3.17 -0.41 21.99
CA TYR A 47 4.28 0.44 22.45
C TYR A 47 4.98 -0.06 23.72
N THR A 48 4.37 -0.98 24.47
CA THR A 48 4.91 -1.48 25.75
C THR A 48 5.76 -2.74 25.59
N VAL A 49 5.83 -3.34 24.39
CA VAL A 49 6.52 -4.61 24.15
C VAL A 49 8.04 -4.47 24.20
N THR A 50 8.57 -3.33 23.77
CA THR A 50 10.02 -3.07 23.76
C THR A 50 10.28 -1.57 23.96
N PRO A 51 11.34 -1.17 24.68
CA PRO A 51 11.67 0.24 24.85
C PRO A 51 12.10 0.93 23.55
N TYR A 52 12.63 0.17 22.57
CA TYR A 52 13.04 0.66 21.26
C TYR A 52 13.14 -0.49 20.25
N ILE A 53 13.28 -0.14 18.97
CA ILE A 53 13.51 -1.10 17.88
C ILE A 53 14.99 -1.11 17.52
N ASP A 54 15.64 -2.26 17.70
CA ASP A 54 17.03 -2.50 17.31
C ASP A 54 17.06 -3.38 16.05
N ILE A 55 17.35 -2.78 14.89
CA ILE A 55 17.36 -3.47 13.60
C ILE A 55 18.36 -4.64 13.59
N GLN A 56 19.47 -4.55 14.34
CA GLN A 56 20.44 -5.65 14.42
C GLN A 56 19.87 -6.90 15.09
N LYS A 57 18.91 -6.72 15.98
CA LYS A 57 18.20 -7.80 16.69
C LYS A 57 16.91 -8.22 15.98
N GLY A 58 16.51 -7.50 14.93
CA GLY A 58 15.26 -7.68 14.22
C GLY A 58 14.07 -7.02 14.93
N VAL A 59 12.93 -7.00 14.26
CA VAL A 59 11.69 -6.44 14.79
C VAL A 59 10.93 -7.52 15.59
N PRO A 60 10.59 -7.26 16.87
CA PRO A 60 9.77 -8.19 17.66
C PRO A 60 8.44 -8.48 16.97
N SER A 61 8.02 -9.74 16.95
CA SER A 61 6.80 -10.16 16.27
C SER A 61 5.52 -9.55 16.88
N GLU A 62 5.61 -9.28 18.18
CA GLU A 62 4.59 -8.72 19.05
C GLU A 62 4.50 -7.19 18.94
N LEU A 63 5.46 -6.52 18.27
CA LEU A 63 5.45 -5.07 18.09
C LEU A 63 4.16 -4.58 17.43
N THR A 64 3.55 -5.41 16.59
CA THR A 64 2.27 -5.10 15.96
C THR A 64 1.33 -6.30 16.02
N ARG A 65 0.06 -6.06 16.30
CA ARG A 65 -0.98 -7.11 16.23
C ARG A 65 -1.95 -6.85 15.08
N PRO A 66 -2.35 -7.90 14.34
CA PRO A 66 -3.38 -7.77 13.32
C PRO A 66 -4.76 -7.57 13.95
N ILE A 67 -5.57 -6.74 13.32
CA ILE A 67 -6.99 -6.58 13.61
C ILE A 67 -7.77 -6.57 12.30
N LYS A 68 -9.01 -7.06 12.36
CA LYS A 68 -9.91 -7.05 11.22
C LYS A 68 -11.12 -6.17 11.55
N ILE A 69 -11.32 -5.14 10.73
CA ILE A 69 -12.43 -4.20 10.89
C ILE A 69 -13.56 -4.62 9.95
N PRO A 70 -14.78 -4.90 10.47
CA PRO A 70 -15.92 -5.23 9.63
C PRO A 70 -16.26 -4.12 8.63
N ASN A 71 -16.86 -4.51 7.50
CA ASN A 71 -17.45 -3.54 6.59
C ASN A 71 -18.51 -2.72 7.35
N ASN A 72 -18.55 -1.39 7.13
CA ASN A 72 -19.42 -0.41 7.80
C ASN A 72 -19.02 0.02 9.23
N VAL A 73 -17.93 -0.51 9.79
CA VAL A 73 -17.38 -0.01 11.05
C VAL A 73 -16.15 0.85 10.76
N PRO A 74 -16.04 2.07 11.30
CA PRO A 74 -14.84 2.87 11.12
C PRO A 74 -13.68 2.34 11.96
N PHE A 75 -12.47 2.48 11.42
CA PHE A 75 -11.24 2.49 12.19
C PHE A 75 -10.81 3.94 12.44
N THR A 76 -10.72 4.35 13.71
CA THR A 76 -10.33 5.73 14.07
C THR A 76 -8.82 5.81 14.26
N VAL A 77 -8.14 6.56 13.40
CA VAL A 77 -6.71 6.88 13.56
C VAL A 77 -6.60 8.09 14.50
N GLN A 78 -6.02 7.87 15.69
CA GLN A 78 -5.83 8.96 16.66
C GLN A 78 -4.71 9.91 16.21
N PRO A 79 -4.73 11.19 16.64
CA PRO A 79 -3.63 12.11 16.42
C PRO A 79 -2.28 11.52 16.84
N GLY A 80 -1.27 11.60 15.98
CA GLY A 80 0.09 11.11 16.23
C GLY A 80 0.30 9.60 16.03
N GLU A 81 -0.77 8.82 15.80
CA GLU A 81 -0.66 7.38 15.61
C GLU A 81 -0.24 7.00 14.18
N LEU A 82 0.51 5.90 14.09
CA LEU A 82 0.80 5.16 12.85
C LEU A 82 0.10 3.80 12.93
N VAL A 83 -0.61 3.44 11.86
CA VAL A 83 -1.30 2.16 11.74
C VAL A 83 -0.99 1.57 10.37
N LEU A 84 -0.71 0.27 10.32
CA LEU A 84 -0.60 -0.43 9.05
C LEU A 84 -1.99 -0.84 8.57
N ALA A 85 -2.33 -0.57 7.33
CA ALA A 85 -3.52 -1.09 6.69
C ALA A 85 -3.15 -1.79 5.38
N SER A 86 -4.14 -2.26 4.65
CA SER A 86 -3.94 -2.81 3.31
C SER A 86 -4.98 -2.32 2.34
N THR A 87 -4.64 -2.26 1.06
CA THR A 87 -5.63 -2.06 0.00
C THR A 87 -6.60 -3.25 -0.06
N ALA A 88 -7.86 -2.98 -0.41
CA ALA A 88 -8.82 -4.03 -0.72
C ALA A 88 -8.40 -4.78 -1.99
N GLU A 89 -7.80 -4.05 -2.94
CA GLU A 89 -7.31 -4.58 -4.20
C GLU A 89 -5.99 -5.33 -4.04
N TRP A 90 -5.90 -6.46 -4.72
CA TRP A 90 -4.68 -7.16 -5.09
C TRP A 90 -4.18 -6.64 -6.44
N ILE A 91 -2.88 -6.35 -6.56
CA ILE A 91 -2.26 -5.81 -7.76
C ILE A 91 -1.15 -6.73 -8.25
N GLU A 92 -1.07 -6.93 -9.57
CA GLU A 92 0.07 -7.52 -10.26
C GLU A 92 0.54 -6.60 -11.38
N LEU A 93 1.84 -6.28 -11.39
CA LEU A 93 2.46 -5.46 -12.42
C LEU A 93 3.31 -6.32 -13.37
N PRO A 94 3.39 -5.98 -14.66
CA PRO A 94 4.30 -6.61 -15.58
C PRO A 94 5.76 -6.18 -15.31
N ASP A 95 6.70 -6.79 -16.03
CA ASP A 95 8.14 -6.60 -15.80
C ASP A 95 8.65 -5.23 -16.31
N ASN A 96 7.81 -4.44 -16.98
CA ASN A 96 8.15 -3.17 -17.63
C ASN A 96 7.31 -1.96 -17.15
N ILE A 97 6.47 -2.14 -16.13
CA ILE A 97 5.68 -1.05 -15.53
C ILE A 97 5.98 -1.01 -14.04
N ALA A 98 6.37 0.16 -13.56
CA ALA A 98 6.36 0.48 -12.14
C ALA A 98 5.09 1.28 -11.81
N ALA A 99 4.71 1.34 -10.54
CA ALA A 99 3.66 2.23 -10.09
C ALA A 99 4.10 3.02 -8.86
N ARG A 100 3.43 4.13 -8.58
CA ARG A 100 3.58 4.88 -7.32
C ARG A 100 2.26 4.92 -6.58
N LEU A 101 2.34 4.74 -5.28
CA LEU A 101 1.24 4.93 -4.36
C LEU A 101 1.13 6.42 -4.02
N GLU A 102 0.03 7.03 -4.40
CA GLU A 102 -0.27 8.43 -4.19
C GLU A 102 -1.29 8.60 -3.06
N GLY A 103 -1.10 9.63 -2.24
CA GLY A 103 -2.14 10.11 -1.33
C GLY A 103 -3.30 10.76 -2.07
N ARG A 104 -4.50 10.73 -1.49
CA ARG A 104 -5.64 11.52 -1.98
C ARG A 104 -5.59 12.90 -1.36
N SER A 105 -5.66 13.96 -2.18
CA SER A 105 -5.58 15.35 -1.69
C SER A 105 -6.62 15.65 -0.61
N SER A 106 -7.82 15.08 -0.70
CA SER A 106 -8.87 15.24 0.33
C SER A 106 -8.48 14.66 1.69
N LEU A 107 -7.73 13.54 1.72
CA LEU A 107 -7.22 12.95 2.96
C LEU A 107 -6.01 13.73 3.50
N GLY A 108 -5.11 14.14 2.61
CA GLY A 108 -3.97 14.99 2.99
C GLY A 108 -4.40 16.31 3.64
N ARG A 109 -5.47 16.94 3.15
CA ARG A 109 -6.04 18.18 3.70
C ARG A 109 -6.63 18.05 5.10
N ILE A 110 -6.88 16.83 5.57
CA ILE A 110 -7.30 16.53 6.96
C ILE A 110 -6.19 15.85 7.78
N GLY A 111 -4.96 15.85 7.28
CA GLY A 111 -3.79 15.35 7.99
C GLY A 111 -3.58 13.83 7.92
N ILE A 112 -4.21 13.13 6.98
CA ILE A 112 -3.96 11.69 6.77
C ILE A 112 -2.89 11.49 5.69
N ILE A 113 -1.81 10.84 6.11
CA ILE A 113 -0.73 10.34 5.27
C ILE A 113 -0.98 8.85 5.00
N VAL A 114 -0.79 8.39 3.76
CA VAL A 114 -1.11 6.99 3.36
C VAL A 114 0.11 6.10 3.13
N HIS A 115 1.29 6.70 3.01
CA HIS A 115 2.58 6.05 3.02
C HIS A 115 3.58 6.97 3.72
N ALA A 116 4.52 6.41 4.50
CA ALA A 116 5.49 7.23 5.22
C ALA A 116 6.68 7.61 4.32
N THR A 117 7.21 6.63 3.57
CA THR A 117 8.46 6.80 2.81
C THR A 117 8.51 5.98 1.52
N ALA A 118 7.82 4.84 1.45
CA ALA A 118 7.95 3.88 0.36
C ALA A 118 6.73 3.91 -0.58
N GLN A 119 6.72 4.87 -1.51
CA GLN A 119 5.65 4.99 -2.51
C GLN A 119 5.85 4.09 -3.75
N LEU A 120 7.07 3.61 -4.01
CA LEU A 120 7.38 2.87 -5.24
C LEU A 120 6.90 1.42 -5.18
N ILE A 121 6.14 1.02 -6.20
CA ILE A 121 5.71 -0.36 -6.44
C ILE A 121 6.53 -0.87 -7.63
N PRO A 122 7.48 -1.80 -7.42
CA PRO A 122 8.41 -2.22 -8.45
C PRO A 122 7.74 -3.07 -9.55
N PRO A 123 8.34 -3.14 -10.75
CA PRO A 123 7.90 -4.05 -11.80
C PRO A 123 7.88 -5.50 -11.31
N GLY A 124 6.88 -6.27 -11.74
CA GLY A 124 6.68 -7.63 -11.27
C GLY A 124 6.12 -7.75 -9.85
N TRP A 125 5.64 -6.67 -9.23
CA TRP A 125 4.91 -6.73 -7.96
C TRP A 125 3.71 -7.68 -8.07
N ARG A 126 3.41 -8.40 -6.98
CA ARG A 126 2.20 -9.25 -6.82
C ARG A 126 1.76 -9.21 -5.37
N GLY A 127 0.61 -8.59 -5.05
CA GLY A 127 0.15 -8.50 -3.66
C GLY A 127 -0.88 -7.39 -3.41
N ASN A 128 -1.50 -7.42 -2.23
CA ASN A 128 -2.11 -6.21 -1.67
C ASN A 128 -0.99 -5.21 -1.35
N LEU A 129 -1.29 -3.91 -1.42
CA LEU A 129 -0.37 -2.89 -0.93
C LEU A 129 -0.61 -2.69 0.56
N VAL A 130 0.46 -2.64 1.35
CA VAL A 130 0.40 -2.19 2.73
C VAL A 130 0.42 -0.66 2.72
N LEU A 131 -0.39 -0.05 3.58
CA LEU A 131 -0.47 1.39 3.76
C LEU A 131 0.08 1.75 5.13
N GLU A 132 0.96 2.75 5.22
CA GLU A 132 1.37 3.35 6.48
C GLU A 132 0.48 4.56 6.75
N LEU A 133 -0.68 4.31 7.38
CA LEU A 133 -1.65 5.34 7.69
C LEU A 133 -1.22 6.12 8.93
N SER A 134 -0.91 7.40 8.78
CA SER A 134 -0.58 8.28 9.90
C SER A 134 -1.50 9.48 9.96
N ASN A 135 -1.88 9.88 11.18
CA ASN A 135 -2.67 11.08 11.41
C ASN A 135 -1.80 12.18 12.04
N ILE A 136 -1.45 13.20 11.24
CA ILE A 136 -0.69 14.37 11.69
C ILE A 136 -1.60 15.55 12.10
N ALA A 137 -2.93 15.39 12.02
CA ALA A 137 -3.86 16.39 12.51
C ALA A 137 -4.04 16.30 14.04
N ARG A 138 -4.83 17.24 14.58
CA ARG A 138 -5.15 17.30 16.03
C ARG A 138 -6.46 16.60 16.39
N LEU A 139 -7.23 16.15 15.40
CA LEU A 139 -8.49 15.45 15.59
C LEU A 139 -8.38 13.99 15.14
N PRO A 140 -9.04 13.05 15.82
CA PRO A 140 -9.15 11.69 15.34
C PRO A 140 -9.89 11.65 13.99
N VAL A 141 -9.46 10.75 13.10
CA VAL A 141 -10.09 10.57 11.78
C VAL A 141 -10.61 9.15 11.65
N ALA A 142 -11.92 9.04 11.40
CA ALA A 142 -12.58 7.76 11.14
C ALA A 142 -12.42 7.36 9.67
N LEU A 143 -11.77 6.21 9.43
CA LEU A 143 -11.57 5.62 8.11
C LEU A 143 -12.43 4.36 7.96
N TYR A 144 -13.11 4.23 6.83
CA TYR A 144 -14.08 3.15 6.61
C TYR A 144 -13.52 2.15 5.58
N PRO A 145 -13.48 0.84 5.89
CA PRO A 145 -13.20 -0.18 4.88
C PRO A 145 -14.12 0.01 3.65
N GLY A 146 -13.54 -0.09 2.46
CA GLY A 146 -14.21 0.15 1.18
C GLY A 146 -14.13 1.59 0.67
N MET A 147 -13.74 2.58 1.49
CA MET A 147 -13.53 3.95 1.01
C MET A 147 -12.32 4.03 0.08
N ARG A 148 -12.32 4.95 -0.90
CA ARG A 148 -11.13 5.28 -1.69
C ARG A 148 -10.08 5.93 -0.78
N VAL A 149 -8.91 5.34 -0.66
CA VAL A 149 -7.90 5.72 0.34
C VAL A 149 -6.61 6.26 -0.29
N CYS A 150 -6.16 5.66 -1.38
CA CYS A 150 -4.98 6.08 -2.12
C CYS A 150 -5.27 5.98 -3.62
N ALA A 151 -4.32 6.39 -4.45
CA ALA A 151 -4.36 6.19 -5.89
C ALA A 151 -3.05 5.57 -6.37
N LEU A 152 -3.07 4.92 -7.54
CA LEU A 152 -1.88 4.50 -8.24
C LEU A 152 -1.66 5.34 -9.48
N SER A 153 -0.45 5.89 -9.61
CA SER A 153 0.08 6.37 -10.88
C SER A 153 0.98 5.28 -11.46
N PHE A 154 1.00 5.10 -12.79
CA PHE A 154 1.74 4.00 -13.44
C PHE A 154 2.75 4.58 -14.42
N GLU A 155 3.98 4.08 -14.40
CA GLU A 155 5.07 4.53 -15.24
C GLU A 155 5.64 3.39 -16.09
N GLU A 156 5.67 3.59 -17.40
CA GLU A 156 6.45 2.71 -18.29
C GLU A 156 7.95 2.89 -18.04
N MET A 157 8.62 1.76 -17.88
CA MET A 157 10.08 1.69 -17.80
C MET A 157 10.71 1.81 -19.18
N THR A 158 11.97 2.24 -19.23
CA THR A 158 12.75 2.33 -20.48
C THR A 158 13.01 0.97 -21.12
N SER A 159 13.01 -0.10 -20.32
CA SER A 159 13.11 -1.50 -20.73
C SER A 159 12.54 -2.40 -19.62
N ASN A 160 12.37 -3.70 -19.92
CA ASN A 160 11.98 -4.68 -18.90
C ASN A 160 13.05 -4.74 -17.79
N ALA A 161 12.61 -4.90 -16.54
CA ALA A 161 13.51 -5.21 -15.44
C ALA A 161 14.21 -6.56 -15.67
N GLU A 162 15.53 -6.58 -15.58
CA GLU A 162 16.32 -7.82 -15.66
C GLU A 162 15.93 -8.79 -14.54
N THR A 163 15.74 -8.27 -13.32
CA THR A 163 15.22 -9.01 -12.17
C THR A 163 13.95 -8.33 -11.63
N PRO A 164 12.77 -8.70 -12.13
CA PRO A 164 11.49 -8.19 -11.59
C PRO A 164 11.26 -8.68 -10.16
N TYR A 165 10.40 -7.99 -9.41
CA TYR A 165 10.25 -8.17 -7.96
C TYR A 165 9.95 -9.62 -7.55
N TYR A 166 9.05 -10.32 -8.25
CA TYR A 166 8.72 -11.73 -7.97
C TYR A 166 9.86 -12.72 -8.21
N LYS A 167 10.90 -12.35 -8.98
CA LYS A 167 12.11 -13.18 -9.20
C LYS A 167 13.27 -12.80 -8.28
N ASN A 168 13.20 -11.63 -7.63
CA ASN A 168 14.26 -11.18 -6.75
C ASN A 168 14.28 -12.02 -5.46
N LYS A 169 15.36 -12.76 -5.23
CA LYS A 169 15.55 -13.60 -4.03
C LYS A 169 15.55 -12.82 -2.72
N MET A 170 15.82 -11.52 -2.77
CA MET A 170 15.80 -10.61 -1.62
C MET A 170 14.44 -9.95 -1.42
N ALA A 171 13.47 -10.14 -2.33
CA ALA A 171 12.15 -9.54 -2.22
C ALA A 171 11.37 -10.11 -1.02
N LYS A 172 11.03 -9.23 -0.08
CA LYS A 172 10.44 -9.62 1.21
C LYS A 172 8.92 -9.77 1.16
N TYR A 173 8.25 -9.11 0.20
CA TYR A 173 6.80 -8.92 0.24
C TYR A 173 6.06 -9.49 -0.98
N VAL A 174 6.69 -10.41 -1.72
CA VAL A 174 6.05 -11.10 -2.85
C VAL A 174 4.82 -11.88 -2.35
N ASN A 175 3.70 -11.76 -3.07
CA ASN A 175 2.41 -12.38 -2.77
C ASN A 175 1.81 -11.98 -1.40
N GLN A 176 2.18 -10.81 -0.86
CA GLN A 176 1.66 -10.39 0.43
C GLN A 176 0.14 -10.19 0.41
N LYS A 177 -0.50 -10.58 1.51
CA LYS A 177 -1.94 -10.47 1.72
C LYS A 177 -2.22 -9.72 3.02
N GLY A 178 -3.15 -8.78 2.96
CA GLY A 178 -3.52 -7.96 4.10
C GLY A 178 -2.40 -7.03 4.57
N SER A 179 -2.49 -6.58 5.82
CA SER A 179 -1.53 -5.69 6.46
C SER A 179 -0.37 -6.53 7.05
N VAL A 180 0.70 -6.73 6.27
CA VAL A 180 1.89 -7.47 6.70
C VAL A 180 2.83 -6.56 7.50
N ALA A 181 3.43 -7.08 8.57
CA ALA A 181 4.40 -6.34 9.38
C ALA A 181 5.74 -6.16 8.64
N SER A 182 6.56 -5.24 9.13
CA SER A 182 7.92 -5.06 8.62
C SER A 182 8.71 -6.37 8.72
N LYS A 183 9.45 -6.70 7.65
CA LYS A 183 10.42 -7.78 7.58
C LYS A 183 11.86 -7.25 7.57
N ILE A 184 12.08 -6.03 8.04
CA ILE A 184 13.43 -5.50 8.20
C ILE A 184 14.21 -6.37 9.20
N ASP A 185 15.43 -6.72 8.85
CA ASP A 185 16.30 -7.56 9.65
C ASP A 185 17.77 -7.16 9.47
N LYS A 186 18.66 -7.85 10.19
CA LYS A 186 20.10 -7.60 10.14
C LYS A 186 20.68 -7.69 8.72
N LYS A 187 20.06 -8.43 7.79
CA LYS A 187 20.57 -8.57 6.41
C LYS A 187 20.39 -7.30 5.58
N ASP A 188 19.57 -6.35 6.04
CA ASP A 188 19.41 -5.04 5.40
C ASP A 188 20.49 -4.03 5.80
N LEU A 189 21.38 -4.38 6.74
CA LEU A 189 22.44 -3.48 7.23
C LEU A 189 23.78 -3.64 6.48
N SER A 190 23.87 -4.61 5.57
CA SER A 190 25.05 -4.95 4.76
C SER A 190 24.82 -4.64 3.30
#